data_AF-E8V1B7-F1
#
_entry.id   AF-E8V1B7-F1
#
_cell.length_a   1.000
_cell.length_b   1.000
_cell.length_c   1.000
_cell.angle_alpha   90.00
_cell.angle_beta   90.00
_cell.angle_gamma   90.00
#
_symmetry.space_group_name_H-M   'P 1'
#
loop_
_entity.id
_entity.type
_entity.pdbx_description
1 polymer ?
#
loop_
_entity_poly.entity_id
_entity_poly.type
_entity_poly.pdbx_seq_one_letter_code
_entity_poly.pdbx_strand_id
1 'polypeptide(L)'
;MGNCYVQLDDFERVVIQSQLQMGWRPASIAAGLQRSRSTVTRELRRNGWKRPSESSAQSRRWGNGGYVARRAGQRARQAHRKPRVERKLVPGTPLWDQMCVHLRRRLSPFQIASTLSRMPEPVRISHETIYTALYAMPRGELRTELLRLLRRKRPQRGTRDPNRHQRPFVDGMTLIDERPTEVDERLVPGHWEGDLIKGRMNRSRVGTLVERTTLFLALVKLEDGRAETTANAFATILNRFQSPMRLTLTYDQGREMAQHRTLTEKSGVKVYFAHPHSPWERGINENTNGLVREYLPKGQDLSVYSQQQLDEIAMQLNARIRKSLGNKAPAELFLPQGDFDFVHFWQNPDKVKNVALES
;
A
#
# COMPACT_ATOMS: atom_id res chain seq x y z
N MET A 1 20.56 -21.76 -25.56
CA MET A 1 21.69 -21.08 -24.89
C MET A 1 21.21 -19.74 -24.30
N GLY A 2 21.12 -19.67 -22.97
CA GLY A 2 21.21 -18.47 -22.12
C GLY A 2 20.34 -17.24 -22.42
N ASN A 3 19.14 -17.16 -21.84
CA ASN A 3 18.29 -15.95 -21.80
C ASN A 3 18.78 -14.85 -20.83
N CYS A 4 20.01 -14.93 -20.32
CA CYS A 4 20.59 -13.91 -19.44
C CYS A 4 21.85 -13.33 -20.07
N TYR A 5 21.78 -12.07 -20.50
CA TYR A 5 22.96 -11.29 -20.89
C TYR A 5 23.82 -11.03 -19.64
N VAL A 6 24.99 -11.66 -19.57
CA VAL A 6 25.99 -11.43 -18.52
C VAL A 6 27.05 -10.48 -19.07
N GLN A 7 27.35 -9.42 -18.33
CA GLN A 7 28.43 -8.51 -18.71
C GLN A 7 29.79 -9.17 -18.49
N LEU A 8 30.76 -8.82 -19.33
CA LEU A 8 32.15 -9.22 -19.12
C LEU A 8 32.61 -8.71 -17.76
N ASP A 9 33.26 -9.55 -16.97
CA ASP A 9 33.93 -9.15 -15.75
C ASP A 9 35.34 -8.59 -16.03
N ASP A 10 36.07 -8.17 -14.99
CA ASP A 10 37.41 -7.62 -15.17
C ASP A 10 38.45 -8.68 -15.59
N PHE A 11 38.26 -9.93 -15.18
CA PHE A 11 39.14 -11.03 -15.54
C PHE A 11 39.00 -11.36 -17.04
N GLU A 12 37.77 -11.49 -17.53
CA GLU A 12 37.48 -11.71 -18.94
C GLU A 12 38.05 -10.58 -19.81
N ARG A 13 37.98 -9.32 -19.33
CA ARG A 13 38.62 -8.20 -20.04
C ARG A 13 40.14 -8.31 -20.11
N VAL A 14 40.79 -8.79 -19.05
CA VAL A 14 42.25 -9.06 -19.05
C VAL A 14 42.58 -10.18 -20.03
N VAL A 15 41.81 -11.27 -20.04
CA VAL A 15 41.98 -12.37 -21.01
C VAL A 15 41.84 -11.88 -22.44
N ILE A 16 40.83 -11.04 -22.73
CA ILE A 16 40.67 -10.41 -24.05
C ILE A 16 41.92 -9.60 -24.42
N GLN A 17 42.46 -8.80 -23.50
CA GLN A 17 43.66 -8.02 -23.77
C GLN A 17 44.87 -8.92 -24.07
N SER A 18 45.11 -9.94 -23.25
CA SER A 18 46.24 -10.86 -23.42
C SER A 18 46.15 -11.65 -24.73
N GLN A 19 44.98 -12.17 -25.07
CA GLN A 19 44.79 -12.94 -26.31
C GLN A 19 44.88 -12.05 -27.56
N LEU A 20 44.43 -10.80 -27.49
CA LEU A 20 44.65 -9.83 -28.56
C LEU A 20 46.14 -9.53 -28.75
N GLN A 21 46.94 -9.43 -27.68
CA GLN A 21 48.40 -9.28 -27.78
C GLN A 21 49.06 -10.48 -28.47
N MET A 22 48.53 -11.68 -28.25
CA MET A 22 48.96 -12.92 -28.93
C MET A 22 48.44 -13.02 -30.38
N GLY A 23 47.73 -12.03 -30.91
CA GLY A 23 47.22 -12.02 -32.28
C GLY A 23 45.96 -12.85 -32.51
N TRP A 24 45.26 -13.27 -31.45
CA TRP A 24 44.06 -14.09 -31.58
C TRP A 24 42.90 -13.30 -32.20
N ARG A 25 42.10 -13.98 -33.02
CA ARG A 25 40.91 -13.37 -33.63
C ARG A 25 39.80 -13.22 -32.59
N PRO A 26 38.99 -12.13 -32.61
CA PRO A 26 37.89 -11.94 -31.65
C PRO A 26 36.88 -13.09 -31.57
N ALA A 27 36.72 -13.87 -32.65
CA ALA A 27 35.87 -15.07 -32.65
C ALA A 27 36.47 -16.20 -31.80
N SER A 28 37.78 -16.43 -31.88
CA SER A 28 38.50 -17.43 -31.08
C SER A 28 38.52 -17.05 -29.60
N ILE A 29 38.72 -15.75 -29.31
CA ILE A 29 38.63 -15.20 -27.95
C ILE A 29 37.24 -15.46 -27.35
N ALA A 30 36.18 -15.16 -28.10
CA ALA A 30 34.82 -15.40 -27.67
C ALA A 30 34.53 -16.88 -27.40
N ALA A 31 35.03 -17.78 -28.26
CA ALA A 31 34.91 -19.22 -28.06
C ALA A 31 35.65 -19.68 -26.78
N GLY A 32 36.88 -19.22 -26.55
CA GLY A 32 37.65 -19.55 -25.35
C GLY A 32 37.03 -19.03 -24.04
N LEU A 33 36.37 -17.87 -24.09
CA LEU A 33 35.61 -17.32 -22.96
C LEU A 33 34.19 -17.88 -22.82
N GLN A 34 33.77 -18.78 -23.72
CA GLN A 34 32.38 -19.27 -23.79
C GLN A 34 31.35 -18.13 -23.86
N ARG A 35 31.69 -17.07 -24.60
CA ARG A 35 30.81 -15.90 -24.83
C ARG A 35 30.37 -15.83 -26.29
N SER A 36 29.24 -15.15 -26.52
CA SER A 36 28.84 -14.80 -27.88
C SER A 36 29.91 -13.93 -28.54
N ARG A 37 30.25 -14.23 -29.80
CA ARG A 37 31.12 -13.39 -30.65
C ARG A 37 30.67 -11.92 -30.65
N SER A 38 29.36 -11.69 -30.59
CA SER A 38 28.78 -10.35 -30.57
C SER A 38 29.11 -9.58 -29.27
N THR A 39 29.30 -10.26 -28.14
CA THR A 39 29.66 -9.65 -26.85
C THR A 39 31.08 -9.11 -26.90
N VAL A 40 32.04 -9.95 -27.31
CA VAL A 40 33.46 -9.54 -27.46
C VAL A 40 33.59 -8.45 -28.51
N THR A 41 32.96 -8.60 -29.67
CA THR A 41 33.03 -7.58 -30.75
C THR A 41 32.46 -6.23 -30.30
N ARG A 42 31.34 -6.21 -29.57
CA ARG A 42 30.76 -4.97 -29.01
C ARG A 42 31.67 -4.35 -27.95
N GLU A 43 32.32 -5.14 -27.10
CA GLU A 43 33.28 -4.66 -26.11
C GLU A 43 34.50 -4.01 -26.78
N LEU A 44 35.08 -4.67 -27.78
CA LEU A 44 36.21 -4.15 -28.54
C LEU A 44 35.87 -2.84 -29.24
N ARG A 45 34.74 -2.79 -29.95
CA ARG A 45 34.27 -1.58 -30.65
C ARG A 45 34.02 -0.42 -29.67
N ARG A 46 33.37 -0.68 -28.53
CA ARG A 46 33.07 0.34 -27.51
C ARG A 46 34.35 0.94 -26.90
N ASN A 47 35.43 0.16 -26.87
CA ASN A 47 36.71 0.57 -26.31
C ASN A 47 37.74 0.97 -27.38
N GLY A 48 37.28 1.23 -28.62
CA GLY A 48 38.11 1.81 -29.67
C GLY A 48 39.16 0.87 -30.25
N TRP A 49 38.99 -0.44 -30.08
CA TRP A 49 39.88 -1.43 -30.69
C TRP A 49 39.83 -1.37 -32.21
N LYS A 50 41.00 -1.41 -32.85
CA LYS A 50 41.15 -1.49 -34.31
C LYS A 50 41.78 -2.81 -34.71
N ARG A 51 41.39 -3.34 -35.86
CA ARG A 51 42.04 -4.56 -36.39
C ARG A 51 43.51 -4.26 -36.71
N PRO A 52 44.40 -5.26 -36.64
CA PRO A 52 45.80 -5.09 -37.07
C PRO A 52 45.94 -4.54 -38.50
N SER A 53 45.02 -4.88 -39.42
CA SER A 53 44.97 -4.35 -40.79
C SER A 53 44.59 -2.87 -40.88
N GLU A 54 43.94 -2.33 -39.85
CA GLU A 54 43.40 -0.96 -39.78
C GLU A 54 44.21 -0.07 -38.81
N SER A 55 45.35 -0.59 -38.34
CA SER A 55 46.13 -0.04 -37.23
C SER A 55 47.33 0.80 -37.72
N SER A 56 47.45 2.03 -37.21
CA SER A 56 48.64 2.87 -37.43
C SER A 56 49.91 2.22 -36.88
N ALA A 57 51.09 2.62 -37.35
CA ALA A 57 52.39 2.07 -36.92
C ALA A 57 52.57 2.07 -35.38
N GLN A 58 52.02 3.09 -34.71
CA GLN A 58 52.07 3.22 -33.24
C GLN A 58 51.16 2.21 -32.51
N SER A 59 50.00 1.86 -33.10
CA SER A 59 49.09 0.85 -32.55
C SER A 59 49.54 -0.60 -32.83
N ARG A 60 50.32 -0.81 -33.91
CA ARG A 60 50.99 -2.08 -34.18
C ARG A 60 52.05 -2.43 -33.12
N ARG A 61 52.66 -1.42 -32.48
CA ARG A 61 53.70 -1.58 -31.45
C ARG A 61 53.24 -2.35 -30.20
N TRP A 62 51.93 -2.41 -29.93
CA TRP A 62 51.36 -3.04 -28.73
C TRP A 62 50.64 -4.38 -29.01
N GLY A 63 50.57 -4.81 -30.28
CA GLY A 63 49.95 -6.08 -30.71
C GLY A 63 48.43 -6.21 -30.51
N ASN A 64 47.81 -5.39 -29.66
CA ASN A 64 46.44 -5.56 -29.19
C ASN A 64 45.41 -4.61 -29.81
N GLY A 65 45.75 -3.90 -30.89
CA GLY A 65 44.83 -2.98 -31.57
C GLY A 65 44.34 -1.81 -30.69
N GLY A 66 45.05 -1.48 -29.61
CA GLY A 66 44.73 -0.36 -28.71
C GLY A 66 43.74 -0.68 -27.58
N TYR A 67 43.30 -1.94 -27.44
CA TYR A 67 42.39 -2.35 -26.36
C TYR A 67 43.13 -2.45 -25.01
N VAL A 68 42.60 -1.81 -23.97
CA VAL A 68 43.17 -1.85 -22.61
C VAL A 68 42.09 -2.25 -21.61
N ALA A 69 42.25 -3.44 -21.00
CA ALA A 69 41.31 -4.04 -20.06
C ALA A 69 40.97 -3.12 -18.89
N ARG A 70 41.99 -2.48 -18.29
CA ARG A 70 41.79 -1.54 -17.17
C ARG A 70 40.91 -0.35 -17.55
N ARG A 71 41.12 0.23 -18.74
CA ARG A 71 40.29 1.36 -19.23
C ARG A 71 38.88 0.89 -19.57
N ALA A 72 38.74 -0.28 -20.18
CA ALA A 72 37.44 -0.89 -20.48
C ALA A 72 36.63 -1.17 -19.20
N GLY A 73 37.26 -1.74 -18.16
CA GLY A 73 36.66 -1.97 -16.85
C GLY A 73 36.24 -0.67 -16.15
N GLN A 74 37.12 0.34 -16.14
CA GLN A 74 36.79 1.67 -15.58
C GLN A 74 35.58 2.30 -16.30
N ARG A 75 35.55 2.25 -17.64
CA ARG A 75 34.44 2.78 -18.44
C ARG A 75 33.14 2.04 -18.18
N ALA A 76 33.18 0.71 -18.08
CA ALA A 76 32.02 -0.11 -17.74
C ALA A 76 31.46 0.26 -16.36
N ARG A 77 32.32 0.39 -15.34
CA ARG A 77 31.90 0.80 -13.98
C ARG A 77 31.31 2.22 -13.96
N GLN A 78 31.90 3.16 -14.70
CA GLN A 78 31.36 4.52 -14.83
C GLN A 78 29.98 4.52 -15.50
N ALA A 79 29.82 3.75 -16.58
CA ALA A 79 28.54 3.61 -17.28
C ALA A 79 27.46 2.96 -16.41
N HIS A 80 27.83 2.05 -15.49
CA HIS A 80 26.91 1.48 -14.49
C HIS A 80 26.49 2.48 -13.42
N ARG A 81 27.36 3.42 -13.05
CA ARG A 81 27.04 4.47 -12.08
C ARG A 81 26.16 5.57 -12.67
N LYS A 82 26.23 5.79 -13.98
CA LYS A 82 25.40 6.79 -14.66
C LYS A 82 24.02 6.18 -14.96
N PRO A 83 22.94 6.68 -14.34
CA PRO A 83 21.60 6.22 -14.67
C PRO A 83 21.32 6.48 -16.15
N ARG A 84 20.72 5.50 -16.83
CA ARG A 84 20.38 5.61 -18.26
C ARG A 84 19.16 6.50 -18.52
N VAL A 85 18.33 6.67 -17.50
CA VAL A 85 17.11 7.47 -17.52
C VAL A 85 17.14 8.38 -16.31
N GLU A 86 16.75 9.63 -16.50
CA GLU A 86 16.61 10.57 -15.40
C GLU A 86 15.55 10.08 -14.40
N ARG A 87 15.73 10.44 -13.13
CA ARG A 87 14.76 10.08 -12.10
C ARG A 87 13.48 10.85 -12.37
N LYS A 88 12.35 10.14 -12.49
CA LYS A 88 11.03 10.77 -12.63
C LYS A 88 10.62 11.58 -11.40
N LEU A 89 11.06 11.15 -10.22
CA LEU A 89 10.68 11.74 -8.93
C LEU A 89 11.91 12.38 -8.29
N VAL A 90 11.98 13.71 -8.33
CA VAL A 90 13.13 14.51 -7.88
C VAL A 90 12.65 15.60 -6.90
N PRO A 91 13.29 15.77 -5.73
CA PRO A 91 12.96 16.85 -4.80
C PRO A 91 12.95 18.23 -5.47
N GLY A 92 11.94 19.05 -5.15
CA GLY A 92 11.75 20.39 -5.72
C GLY A 92 10.99 20.42 -7.05
N THR A 93 10.45 19.29 -7.52
CA THR A 93 9.56 19.25 -8.69
C THR A 93 8.08 19.23 -8.26
N PRO A 94 7.14 19.71 -9.09
CA PRO A 94 5.71 19.65 -8.76
C PRO A 94 5.20 18.24 -8.42
N LEU A 95 5.71 17.22 -9.12
CA LEU A 95 5.36 15.82 -8.84
C LEU A 95 5.85 15.35 -7.46
N TRP A 96 7.01 15.85 -7.01
CA TRP A 96 7.51 15.58 -5.67
C TRP A 96 6.60 16.19 -4.61
N ASP A 97 6.15 17.43 -4.82
CA ASP A 97 5.27 18.12 -3.88
C ASP A 97 3.90 17.44 -3.80
N GLN A 98 3.33 17.04 -4.94
CA GLN A 98 2.11 16.22 -4.98
C GLN A 98 2.29 14.90 -4.21
N MET A 99 3.40 14.19 -4.41
CA MET A 99 3.70 12.97 -3.65
C MET A 99 3.78 13.27 -2.14
N CYS A 100 4.39 14.39 -1.73
CA CYS A 100 4.50 14.78 -0.32
C CYS A 100 3.12 15.07 0.29
N VAL A 101 2.26 15.80 -0.44
CA VAL A 101 0.87 16.06 -0.03
C VAL A 101 0.13 14.74 0.20
N HIS A 102 0.20 13.80 -0.74
CA HIS A 102 -0.48 12.51 -0.57
C HIS A 102 0.11 11.66 0.57
N LEU A 103 1.43 11.67 0.79
CA LEU A 103 2.04 11.01 1.96
C LEU A 103 1.57 11.60 3.28
N ARG A 104 1.44 12.93 3.38
CA ARG A 104 0.90 13.60 4.59
C ARG A 104 -0.57 13.27 4.82
N ARG A 105 -1.33 13.03 3.74
CA ARG A 105 -2.68 12.46 3.77
C ARG A 105 -2.69 10.93 4.00
N ARG A 106 -1.54 10.35 4.38
CA ARG A 106 -1.34 8.96 4.82
C ARG A 106 -1.65 7.92 3.73
N LEU A 107 -1.50 8.30 2.46
CA LEU A 107 -1.58 7.35 1.36
C LEU A 107 -0.33 6.49 1.33
N SER A 108 -0.50 5.19 1.09
CA SER A 108 0.64 4.33 0.80
C SER A 108 1.22 4.66 -0.58
N PRO A 109 2.50 4.39 -0.86
CA PRO A 109 3.09 4.59 -2.20
C PRO A 109 2.28 3.96 -3.34
N PHE A 110 1.65 2.80 -3.10
CA PHE A 110 0.72 2.19 -4.05
C PHE A 110 -0.52 3.06 -4.32
N GLN A 111 -1.13 3.59 -3.26
CA GLN A 111 -2.29 4.46 -3.37
C GLN A 111 -1.94 5.78 -4.05
N ILE A 112 -0.76 6.34 -3.79
CA ILE A 112 -0.26 7.54 -4.48
C ILE A 112 -0.16 7.28 -5.98
N ALA A 113 0.57 6.23 -6.38
CA ALA A 113 0.72 5.86 -7.79
C ALA A 113 -0.63 5.68 -8.50
N SER A 114 -1.57 4.98 -7.84
CA SER A 114 -2.91 4.72 -8.40
C SER A 114 -3.80 5.96 -8.43
N THR A 115 -3.65 6.87 -7.47
CA THR A 115 -4.41 8.13 -7.41
C THR A 115 -3.94 9.05 -8.53
N LEU A 116 -2.63 9.25 -8.64
CA LEU A 116 -2.02 10.08 -9.67
C LEU A 116 -2.33 9.59 -11.10
N SER A 117 -2.47 8.28 -11.33
CA SER A 117 -2.84 7.77 -12.65
C SER A 117 -4.30 8.02 -13.04
N ARG A 118 -5.15 8.45 -12.10
CA ARG A 118 -6.58 8.73 -12.31
C ARG A 118 -6.90 10.24 -12.30
N MET A 119 -5.91 11.10 -12.10
CA MET A 119 -6.09 12.55 -12.17
C MET A 119 -6.25 13.00 -13.63
N PRO A 120 -6.87 14.18 -13.89
CA PRO A 120 -7.04 14.71 -15.24
C PRO A 120 -5.73 14.86 -16.03
N GLU A 121 -4.63 15.16 -15.34
CA GLU A 121 -3.27 15.06 -15.86
C GLU A 121 -2.60 13.80 -15.27
N PRO A 122 -2.81 12.62 -15.88
CA PRO A 122 -2.45 11.35 -15.25
C PRO A 122 -0.93 11.16 -15.25
N VAL A 123 -0.37 10.91 -14.07
CA VAL A 123 1.05 10.61 -13.91
C VAL A 123 1.26 9.12 -13.68
N ARG A 124 2.02 8.46 -14.57
CA ARG A 124 2.40 7.05 -14.43
C ARG A 124 3.76 6.90 -13.75
N ILE A 125 3.72 6.59 -12.45
CA ILE A 125 4.87 6.18 -11.63
C ILE A 125 4.55 4.86 -10.93
N SER A 126 5.54 3.98 -10.79
CA SER A 126 5.36 2.79 -9.94
C SER A 126 5.61 3.15 -8.47
N HIS A 127 4.98 2.41 -7.56
CA HIS A 127 5.16 2.60 -6.13
C HIS A 127 6.59 2.32 -5.66
N GLU A 128 7.33 1.45 -6.36
CA GLU A 128 8.76 1.24 -6.18
C GLU A 128 9.57 2.49 -6.53
N THR A 129 9.15 3.28 -7.52
CA THR A 129 9.81 4.55 -7.84
C THR A 129 9.74 5.51 -6.64
N ILE A 130 8.58 5.56 -5.96
CA ILE A 130 8.39 6.34 -4.74
C ILE A 130 9.28 5.81 -3.62
N TYR A 131 9.28 4.49 -3.37
CA TYR A 131 10.17 3.89 -2.37
C TYR A 131 11.64 4.15 -2.64
N THR A 132 12.10 3.96 -3.88
CA THR A 132 13.48 4.23 -4.29
C THR A 132 13.84 5.69 -4.05
N ALA A 133 12.97 6.63 -4.40
CA ALA A 133 13.22 8.06 -4.19
C ALA A 133 13.35 8.41 -2.70
N LEU A 134 12.46 7.88 -1.85
CA LEU A 134 12.51 8.10 -0.40
C LEU A 134 13.76 7.46 0.25
N TYR A 135 14.11 6.24 -0.15
CA TYR A 135 15.25 5.52 0.43
C TYR A 135 16.60 6.03 -0.06
N ALA A 136 16.71 6.46 -1.32
CA ALA A 136 17.92 6.98 -1.93
C ALA A 136 18.21 8.45 -1.58
N MET A 137 17.29 9.14 -0.89
CA MET A 137 17.52 10.50 -0.40
C MET A 137 18.71 10.53 0.58
N PRO A 138 19.54 11.59 0.56
CA PRO A 138 20.53 11.84 1.60
C PRO A 138 19.91 11.82 3.00
N ARG A 139 20.68 11.42 4.01
CA ARG A 139 20.22 11.49 5.40
C ARG A 139 19.98 12.95 5.78
N GLY A 140 18.82 13.22 6.38
CA GLY A 140 18.39 14.56 6.77
C GLY A 140 16.99 14.55 7.39
N GLU A 141 16.54 15.72 7.85
CA GLU A 141 15.25 15.89 8.52
C GLU A 141 14.08 15.55 7.59
N LEU A 142 14.09 16.06 6.36
CA LEU A 142 13.06 15.78 5.35
C LEU A 142 12.89 14.28 5.09
N ARG A 143 14.00 13.55 4.95
CA ARG A 143 13.95 12.09 4.78
C ARG A 143 13.29 11.42 5.98
N THR A 144 13.64 11.86 7.18
CA THR A 144 13.14 11.29 8.43
C THR A 144 11.64 11.55 8.58
N GLU A 145 11.18 12.77 8.28
CA GLU A 145 9.76 13.13 8.25
C GLU A 145 8.97 12.24 7.29
N LEU A 146 9.39 12.18 6.02
CA LEU A 146 8.66 11.44 4.98
C LEU A 146 8.65 9.93 5.23
N LEU A 147 9.75 9.36 5.75
CA LEU A 147 9.78 7.95 6.13
C LEU A 147 8.85 7.64 7.32
N ARG A 148 8.61 8.61 8.21
CA ARG A 148 7.67 8.48 9.33
C ARG A 148 6.21 8.44 8.86
N LEU A 149 5.91 9.01 7.70
CA LEU A 149 4.60 8.97 7.05
C LEU A 149 4.32 7.61 6.36
N LEU A 150 5.36 6.82 6.06
CA LEU A 150 5.17 5.49 5.52
C LEU A 150 4.55 4.56 6.57
N ARG A 151 3.58 3.75 6.15
CA ARG A 151 2.93 2.74 6.99
C ARG A 151 3.91 1.65 7.41
N ARG A 152 4.58 1.82 8.55
CA ARG A 152 5.32 0.73 9.22
C ARG A 152 5.21 0.84 10.74
N LYS A 153 4.28 0.07 11.29
CA LYS A 153 4.49 -0.63 12.56
C LYS A 153 4.01 -2.07 12.39
N ARG A 154 4.93 -3.03 12.44
CA ARG A 154 4.57 -4.41 12.79
C ARG A 154 4.51 -4.43 14.32
N PRO A 155 3.35 -4.62 14.95
CA PRO A 155 3.33 -4.86 16.37
C PRO A 155 4.08 -6.16 16.65
N GLN A 156 4.91 -6.16 17.69
CA GLN A 156 5.42 -7.40 18.25
C GLN A 156 4.20 -8.19 18.76
N ARG A 157 4.01 -9.42 18.30
CA ARG A 157 2.96 -10.30 18.84
C ARG A 157 3.29 -10.50 20.32
N GLY A 158 2.45 -9.97 21.20
CA GLY A 158 2.51 -10.31 22.62
C GLY A 158 2.05 -11.75 22.84
N THR A 159 2.51 -12.36 23.92
CA THR A 159 1.98 -13.62 24.43
C THR A 159 0.51 -13.45 24.81
N ARG A 160 -0.34 -14.36 24.31
CA ARG A 160 -1.76 -14.43 24.71
C ARG A 160 -1.83 -14.97 26.13
N ASP A 161 -2.60 -14.33 26.99
CA ASP A 161 -3.00 -14.92 28.28
C ASP A 161 -3.95 -16.10 27.98
N PRO A 162 -3.55 -17.35 28.30
CA PRO A 162 -4.37 -18.54 28.05
C PRO A 162 -5.66 -18.56 28.88
N ASN A 163 -5.69 -17.83 30.00
CA ASN A 163 -6.78 -17.89 30.99
C ASN A 163 -7.85 -16.81 30.79
N ARG A 164 -7.85 -16.10 29.66
CA ARG A 164 -8.90 -15.11 29.37
C ARG A 164 -10.18 -15.80 28.88
N HIS A 165 -10.87 -16.45 29.79
CA HIS A 165 -12.23 -16.95 29.58
C HIS A 165 -13.21 -15.77 29.51
N GLN A 166 -13.54 -15.32 28.30
CA GLN A 166 -14.78 -14.59 28.11
C GLN A 166 -15.92 -15.60 28.11
N ARG A 167 -16.72 -15.60 29.17
CA ARG A 167 -18.01 -16.31 29.14
C ARG A 167 -18.91 -15.62 28.10
N PRO A 168 -19.53 -16.34 27.15
CA PRO A 168 -20.55 -15.78 26.28
C PRO A 168 -21.66 -15.21 27.15
N PHE A 169 -21.96 -13.92 27.02
CA PHE A 169 -22.97 -13.24 27.83
C PHE A 169 -23.90 -12.43 26.93
N VAL A 170 -24.50 -13.08 25.94
CA VAL A 170 -25.64 -12.51 25.21
C VAL A 170 -26.69 -13.62 25.07
N ASP A 171 -27.88 -13.36 25.58
CA ASP A 171 -29.00 -14.29 25.52
C ASP A 171 -29.69 -14.20 24.15
N GLY A 172 -30.05 -15.35 23.57
CA GLY A 172 -30.64 -15.52 22.24
C GLY A 172 -29.85 -14.90 21.07
N MET A 173 -28.56 -15.24 20.96
CA MET A 173 -27.72 -14.93 19.80
C MET A 173 -28.07 -15.80 18.59
N THR A 174 -28.02 -15.23 17.39
CA THR A 174 -27.97 -15.98 16.13
C THR A 174 -26.52 -16.12 15.68
N LEU A 175 -26.02 -17.34 15.49
CA LEU A 175 -24.63 -17.58 15.11
C LEU A 175 -24.40 -17.31 13.62
N ILE A 176 -23.13 -17.10 13.25
CA ILE A 176 -22.72 -16.79 11.89
C ILE A 176 -23.08 -17.89 10.87
N ASP A 177 -23.24 -19.14 11.30
CA ASP A 177 -23.65 -20.26 10.44
C ASP A 177 -25.06 -20.11 9.86
N GLU A 178 -25.93 -19.37 10.55
CA GLU A 178 -27.31 -19.11 10.11
C GLU A 178 -27.41 -17.91 9.15
N ARG A 179 -26.27 -17.33 8.78
CA ARG A 179 -26.23 -16.18 7.88
C ARG A 179 -26.49 -16.62 6.43
N PRO A 180 -27.20 -15.81 5.63
CA PRO A 180 -27.32 -16.04 4.20
C PRO A 180 -25.95 -16.17 3.52
N THR A 181 -25.83 -17.08 2.54
CA THR A 181 -24.57 -17.35 1.83
C THR A 181 -24.06 -16.14 1.03
N GLU A 182 -24.97 -15.27 0.55
CA GLU A 182 -24.65 -14.02 -0.16
C GLU A 182 -23.71 -13.10 0.64
N VAL A 183 -23.74 -13.19 1.98
CA VAL A 183 -22.88 -12.38 2.85
C VAL A 183 -21.42 -12.84 2.81
N ASP A 184 -21.20 -14.14 2.64
CA ASP A 184 -19.87 -14.72 2.49
C ASP A 184 -19.28 -14.47 1.11
N GLU A 185 -20.12 -14.53 0.10
CA GLU A 185 -19.74 -14.24 -1.29
C GLU A 185 -19.56 -12.75 -1.57
N ARG A 186 -20.08 -11.87 -0.69
CA ARG A 186 -19.97 -10.40 -0.80
C ARG A 186 -20.51 -9.86 -2.12
N LEU A 187 -21.63 -10.43 -2.55
CA LEU A 187 -22.23 -10.11 -3.85
C LEU A 187 -23.01 -8.81 -3.82
N VAL A 188 -23.65 -8.51 -2.69
CA VAL A 188 -24.51 -7.34 -2.52
C VAL A 188 -23.99 -6.45 -1.39
N PRO A 189 -24.06 -5.12 -1.54
CA PRO A 189 -23.79 -4.22 -0.43
C PRO A 189 -24.84 -4.34 0.68
N GLY A 190 -24.49 -3.92 1.89
CA GLY A 190 -25.41 -3.80 3.02
C GLY A 190 -25.17 -4.80 4.14
N HIS A 191 -24.10 -5.60 4.03
CA HIS A 191 -23.64 -6.49 5.08
C HIS A 191 -22.42 -5.91 5.77
N TRP A 192 -22.51 -5.71 7.08
CA TRP A 192 -21.50 -5.00 7.86
C TRP A 192 -20.78 -5.92 8.83
N GLU A 193 -19.51 -5.62 9.11
CA GLU A 193 -18.78 -6.13 10.27
C GLU A 193 -18.57 -5.00 11.27
N GLY A 194 -18.94 -5.22 12.53
CA GLY A 194 -18.75 -4.22 13.60
C GLY A 194 -17.61 -4.55 14.55
N ASP A 195 -16.85 -3.60 15.06
CA ASP A 195 -15.87 -3.84 16.15
C ASP A 195 -15.74 -2.61 17.06
N LEU A 196 -15.10 -2.76 18.23
CA LEU A 196 -14.72 -1.65 19.10
C LEU A 196 -13.21 -1.44 19.13
N ILE A 197 -12.78 -0.24 18.77
CA ILE A 197 -11.43 0.22 19.06
C ILE A 197 -11.38 0.89 20.43
N LYS A 198 -10.49 0.39 21.29
CA LYS A 198 -10.31 0.91 22.66
C LYS A 198 -9.21 1.97 22.73
N GLY A 199 -9.46 3.03 23.48
CA GLY A 199 -8.55 4.13 23.80
C GLY A 199 -7.70 3.87 25.05
N ARG A 200 -7.25 4.96 25.67
CA ARG A 200 -6.42 4.95 26.89
C ARG A 200 -7.08 4.14 28.00
N MET A 201 -6.33 3.17 28.54
CA MET A 201 -6.76 2.33 29.67
C MET A 201 -8.14 1.66 29.48
N ASN A 202 -8.58 1.43 28.23
CA ASN A 202 -9.92 0.93 27.89
C ASN A 202 -11.09 1.81 28.39
N ARG A 203 -10.85 3.10 28.67
CA ARG A 203 -11.88 4.03 29.18
C ARG A 203 -12.73 4.62 28.06
N SER A 204 -12.11 5.05 26.97
CA SER A 204 -12.80 5.54 25.76
C SER A 204 -12.82 4.50 24.65
N ARG A 205 -13.84 4.56 23.79
CA ARG A 205 -14.12 3.60 22.74
C ARG A 205 -14.67 4.32 21.52
N VAL A 206 -14.39 3.79 20.34
CA VAL A 206 -15.03 4.16 19.07
C VAL A 206 -15.47 2.86 18.41
N GLY A 207 -16.71 2.81 17.95
CA GLY A 207 -17.21 1.71 17.14
C GLY A 207 -16.71 1.83 15.71
N THR A 208 -16.47 0.70 15.06
CA THR A 208 -16.13 0.63 13.64
C THR A 208 -17.14 -0.26 12.95
N LEU A 209 -17.72 0.21 11.86
CA LEU A 209 -18.64 -0.54 11.01
C LEU A 209 -18.03 -0.58 9.62
N VAL A 210 -17.76 -1.77 9.08
CA VAL A 210 -17.16 -1.92 7.75
C VAL A 210 -18.09 -2.74 6.87
N GLU A 211 -18.54 -2.16 5.76
CA GLU A 211 -19.36 -2.85 4.78
C GLU A 211 -18.51 -3.87 4.00
N ARG A 212 -18.96 -5.12 3.90
CA ARG A 212 -18.14 -6.26 3.48
C ARG A 212 -17.80 -6.25 1.99
N THR A 213 -18.66 -5.67 1.15
CA THR A 213 -18.52 -5.69 -0.32
C THR A 213 -17.62 -4.56 -0.83
N THR A 214 -17.86 -3.34 -0.36
CA THR A 214 -17.21 -2.10 -0.78
C THR A 214 -16.09 -1.67 0.16
N LEU A 215 -15.99 -2.29 1.35
CA LEU A 215 -15.07 -1.90 2.43
C LEU A 215 -15.30 -0.47 2.94
N PHE A 216 -16.52 0.06 2.77
CA PHE A 216 -16.89 1.37 3.29
C PHE A 216 -16.91 1.34 4.81
N LEU A 217 -16.18 2.28 5.41
CA LEU A 217 -16.04 2.42 6.85
C LEU A 217 -16.97 3.52 7.36
N ALA A 218 -17.73 3.22 8.41
CA ALA A 218 -18.34 4.22 9.28
C ALA A 218 -17.75 4.10 10.69
N LEU A 219 -17.44 5.24 11.31
CA LEU A 219 -16.94 5.30 12.68
C LEU A 219 -18.05 5.81 13.60
N VAL A 220 -18.15 5.22 14.79
CA VAL A 220 -19.24 5.49 15.72
C VAL A 220 -18.68 6.06 17.02
N LYS A 221 -19.04 7.29 17.37
CA LYS A 221 -18.72 7.85 18.68
C LYS A 221 -19.52 7.12 19.74
N LEU A 222 -18.82 6.66 20.78
CA LEU A 222 -19.44 6.09 21.97
C LEU A 222 -19.16 6.99 23.17
N GLU A 223 -20.20 7.27 23.95
CA GLU A 223 -20.09 8.03 25.21
C GLU A 223 -19.49 7.16 26.31
N ASP A 224 -19.91 5.90 26.39
CA ASP A 224 -19.41 4.90 27.32
C ASP A 224 -19.29 3.51 26.67
N GLY A 225 -19.05 2.48 27.49
CA GLY A 225 -18.95 1.08 27.02
C GLY A 225 -20.17 0.23 27.35
N ARG A 226 -21.33 0.83 27.66
CA ARG A 226 -22.55 0.08 27.98
C ARG A 226 -23.17 -0.45 26.69
N ALA A 227 -23.84 -1.61 26.81
CA ALA A 227 -24.44 -2.29 25.65
C ALA A 227 -25.57 -1.46 25.03
N GLU A 228 -26.40 -0.81 25.85
CA GLU A 228 -27.48 0.05 25.39
C GLU A 228 -26.97 1.27 24.62
N THR A 229 -25.98 1.99 25.16
CA THR A 229 -25.32 3.11 24.49
C THR A 229 -24.73 2.69 23.15
N THR A 230 -24.08 1.51 23.11
CA THR A 230 -23.48 0.97 21.89
C THR A 230 -24.55 0.66 20.83
N ALA A 231 -25.61 -0.05 21.22
CA ALA A 231 -26.73 -0.38 20.34
C ALA A 231 -27.40 0.89 19.77
N ASN A 232 -27.65 1.89 20.61
CA ASN A 232 -28.25 3.15 20.18
C ASN A 232 -27.35 3.91 19.21
N ALA A 233 -26.07 4.06 19.53
CA ALA A 233 -25.12 4.78 18.67
C ALA A 233 -24.93 4.07 17.31
N PHE A 234 -24.87 2.74 17.31
CA PHE A 234 -24.76 1.96 16.08
C PHE A 234 -26.02 2.12 15.22
N ALA A 235 -27.21 2.06 15.84
CA ALA A 235 -28.46 2.29 15.14
C ALA A 235 -28.51 3.68 14.51
N THR A 236 -28.09 4.72 15.24
CA THR A 236 -28.02 6.10 14.71
C THR A 236 -27.15 6.19 13.46
N ILE A 237 -25.96 5.58 13.46
CA ILE A 237 -25.07 5.61 12.29
C ILE A 237 -25.62 4.78 11.14
N LEU A 238 -26.13 3.57 11.41
CA LEU A 238 -26.70 2.72 10.37
C LEU A 238 -27.94 3.36 9.72
N ASN A 239 -28.76 4.07 10.50
CA ASN A 239 -29.95 4.76 10.02
C ASN A 239 -29.66 5.93 9.06
N ARG A 240 -28.40 6.38 8.95
CA ARG A 240 -27.97 7.32 7.90
C ARG A 240 -28.00 6.70 6.51
N PHE A 241 -27.96 5.37 6.43
CA PHE A 241 -27.98 4.63 5.18
C PHE A 241 -29.39 4.11 4.86
N GLN A 242 -29.71 4.06 3.57
CA GLN A 242 -30.98 3.51 3.09
C GLN A 242 -31.13 2.05 3.52
N SER A 243 -32.37 1.59 3.71
CA SER A 243 -32.66 0.23 4.21
C SER A 243 -31.93 -0.90 3.45
N PRO A 244 -31.80 -0.88 2.10
CA PRO A 244 -31.05 -1.92 1.38
C PRO A 244 -29.56 -1.96 1.73
N MET A 245 -29.00 -0.88 2.28
CA MET A 245 -27.59 -0.77 2.65
C MET A 245 -27.32 -1.14 4.12
N ARG A 246 -28.31 -1.70 4.84
CA ARG A 246 -28.19 -2.09 6.26
C ARG A 246 -28.94 -3.39 6.59
N LEU A 247 -28.58 -4.46 5.87
CA LEU A 247 -29.23 -5.76 5.96
C LEU A 247 -28.78 -6.58 7.17
N THR A 248 -27.46 -6.75 7.34
CA THR A 248 -26.91 -7.61 8.40
C THR A 248 -25.70 -6.97 9.07
N LEU A 249 -25.46 -7.29 10.34
CA LEU A 249 -24.26 -6.93 11.09
C LEU A 249 -23.65 -8.17 11.71
N THR A 250 -22.39 -8.46 11.39
CA THR A 250 -21.62 -9.52 12.04
C THR A 250 -20.74 -8.93 13.14
N TYR A 251 -20.85 -9.47 14.36
CA TYR A 251 -20.12 -9.01 15.53
C TYR A 251 -19.46 -10.15 16.32
N ASP A 252 -18.55 -9.85 17.23
CA ASP A 252 -18.07 -10.84 18.21
C ASP A 252 -19.06 -11.01 19.39
N GLN A 253 -18.82 -11.98 20.26
CA GLN A 253 -19.67 -12.24 21.43
C GLN A 253 -19.35 -11.30 22.62
N GLY A 254 -18.89 -10.08 22.32
CA GLY A 254 -18.59 -9.06 23.31
C GLY A 254 -19.82 -8.59 24.08
N ARG A 255 -19.62 -8.18 25.34
CA ARG A 255 -20.70 -7.70 26.22
C ARG A 255 -21.35 -6.42 25.71
N GLU A 256 -20.64 -5.64 24.90
CA GLU A 256 -21.17 -4.46 24.20
C GLU A 256 -22.37 -4.79 23.30
N MET A 257 -22.52 -6.04 22.86
CA MET A 257 -23.62 -6.49 22.02
C MET A 257 -24.72 -7.22 22.81
N ALA A 258 -24.73 -7.12 24.14
CA ALA A 258 -25.80 -7.69 24.96
C ALA A 258 -27.20 -7.16 24.57
N GLN A 259 -27.28 -5.93 24.05
CA GLN A 259 -28.52 -5.27 23.59
C GLN A 259 -28.69 -5.31 22.05
N HIS A 260 -28.22 -6.36 21.38
CA HIS A 260 -28.32 -6.52 19.92
C HIS A 260 -29.76 -6.57 19.38
N ARG A 261 -30.74 -7.00 20.20
CA ARG A 261 -32.17 -6.96 19.83
C ARG A 261 -32.65 -5.53 19.66
N THR A 262 -32.31 -4.65 20.61
CA THR A 262 -32.58 -3.20 20.53
C THR A 262 -31.95 -2.57 19.29
N LEU A 263 -30.73 -2.99 18.92
CA LEU A 263 -30.10 -2.56 17.67
C LEU A 263 -30.94 -2.99 16.45
N THR A 264 -31.33 -4.27 16.41
CA THR A 264 -32.17 -4.84 15.34
C THR A 264 -33.49 -4.10 15.22
N GLU A 265 -34.19 -3.86 16.33
CA GLU A 265 -35.46 -3.12 16.36
C GLU A 265 -35.33 -1.68 15.85
N LYS A 266 -34.27 -0.97 16.24
CA LYS A 266 -34.09 0.46 15.88
C LYS A 266 -33.56 0.69 14.47
N SER A 267 -32.92 -0.30 13.86
CA SER A 267 -32.22 -0.11 12.58
C SER A 267 -32.54 -1.15 11.51
N GLY A 268 -33.33 -2.18 11.83
CA GLY A 268 -33.77 -3.22 10.88
C GLY A 268 -32.69 -4.23 10.49
N VAL A 269 -31.45 -4.03 10.92
CA VAL A 269 -30.33 -4.94 10.63
C VAL A 269 -30.42 -6.21 11.46
N LYS A 270 -30.26 -7.37 10.81
CA LYS A 270 -30.13 -8.66 11.49
C LYS A 270 -28.71 -8.84 12.04
N VAL A 271 -28.59 -9.12 13.33
CA VAL A 271 -27.27 -9.30 13.98
C VAL A 271 -26.89 -10.78 14.04
N TYR A 272 -25.68 -11.09 13.58
CA TYR A 272 -25.07 -12.42 13.62
C TYR A 272 -23.77 -12.39 14.43
N PHE A 273 -23.50 -13.46 15.17
CA PHE A 273 -22.35 -13.56 16.07
C PHE A 273 -21.32 -14.56 15.55
N ALA A 274 -20.07 -14.11 15.45
CA ALA A 274 -18.93 -14.98 15.20
C ALA A 274 -18.71 -15.96 16.36
N HIS A 275 -18.09 -17.09 16.06
CA HIS A 275 -17.75 -18.10 17.06
C HIS A 275 -16.73 -17.57 18.08
N PRO A 276 -16.80 -18.05 19.33
CA PRO A 276 -15.76 -17.79 20.31
C PRO A 276 -14.41 -18.25 19.77
N HIS A 277 -13.37 -17.45 19.99
CA HIS A 277 -12.00 -17.76 19.57
C HIS A 277 -11.79 -17.87 18.04
N SER A 278 -12.73 -17.39 17.21
CA SER A 278 -12.65 -17.42 15.75
C SER A 278 -12.49 -16.02 15.10
N PRO A 279 -11.39 -15.27 15.36
CA PRO A 279 -11.21 -13.92 14.83
C PRO A 279 -11.14 -13.86 13.30
N TRP A 280 -10.82 -14.96 12.62
CA TRP A 280 -10.73 -15.02 11.15
C TRP A 280 -12.09 -14.85 10.46
N GLU A 281 -13.19 -15.13 11.16
CA GLU A 281 -14.56 -14.93 10.66
C GLU A 281 -14.90 -13.44 10.45
N ARG A 282 -14.05 -12.55 10.97
CA ARG A 282 -14.16 -11.09 10.93
C ARG A 282 -12.86 -10.41 10.47
N GLY A 283 -12.17 -11.03 9.51
CA GLY A 283 -10.85 -10.57 9.07
C GLY A 283 -10.81 -9.16 8.47
N ILE A 284 -11.95 -8.59 8.03
CA ILE A 284 -11.99 -7.24 7.45
C ILE A 284 -11.75 -6.18 8.53
N ASN A 285 -12.36 -6.36 9.70
CA ASN A 285 -12.24 -5.40 10.79
C ASN A 285 -10.82 -5.31 11.32
N GLU A 286 -10.06 -6.40 11.38
CA GLU A 286 -8.65 -6.35 11.83
C GLU A 286 -7.81 -5.44 10.91
N ASN A 287 -7.91 -5.62 9.60
CA ASN A 287 -7.19 -4.81 8.63
C ASN A 287 -7.64 -3.34 8.66
N THR A 288 -8.96 -3.10 8.68
CA THR A 288 -9.52 -1.75 8.68
C THR A 288 -9.19 -1.00 9.97
N ASN A 289 -9.31 -1.66 11.12
CA ASN A 289 -8.91 -1.08 12.41
C ASN A 289 -7.42 -0.75 12.43
N GLY A 290 -6.56 -1.54 11.78
CA GLY A 290 -5.16 -1.21 11.57
C GLY A 290 -4.94 0.16 10.91
N LEU A 291 -5.77 0.51 9.93
CA LEU A 291 -5.72 1.81 9.24
C LEU A 291 -6.32 2.94 10.07
N VAL A 292 -7.43 2.66 10.78
CA VAL A 292 -8.03 3.64 11.70
C VAL A 292 -7.03 4.03 12.80
N ARG A 293 -6.16 3.12 13.24
CA ARG A 293 -5.10 3.42 14.22
C ARG A 293 -4.03 4.40 13.72
N GLU A 294 -3.96 4.72 12.43
CA GLU A 294 -3.14 5.84 11.94
C GLU A 294 -3.68 7.18 12.48
N TYR A 295 -5.01 7.30 12.61
CA TYR A 295 -5.71 8.49 13.09
C TYR A 295 -6.01 8.45 14.59
N LEU A 296 -6.33 7.25 15.10
CA LEU A 296 -6.73 7.01 16.48
C LEU A 296 -5.72 6.08 17.21
N PRO A 297 -4.48 6.55 17.47
CA PRO A 297 -3.43 5.73 18.06
C PRO A 297 -3.84 5.02 19.35
N LYS A 298 -3.29 3.82 19.57
CA LYS A 298 -3.47 3.10 20.84
C LYS A 298 -2.98 3.96 22.01
N GLY A 299 -3.71 3.94 23.12
CA GLY A 299 -3.35 4.65 24.34
C GLY A 299 -3.73 6.14 24.37
N GLN A 300 -4.25 6.70 23.27
CA GLN A 300 -4.87 8.03 23.30
C GLN A 300 -6.28 7.98 23.86
N ASP A 301 -6.71 9.08 24.46
CA ASP A 301 -8.12 9.23 24.79
C ASP A 301 -8.92 9.51 23.52
N LEU A 302 -9.87 8.61 23.21
CA LEU A 302 -10.75 8.73 22.06
C LEU A 302 -12.01 9.54 22.35
N SER A 303 -12.25 9.93 23.62
CA SER A 303 -13.42 10.72 24.01
C SER A 303 -13.43 12.12 23.37
N VAL A 304 -12.23 12.65 23.08
CA VAL A 304 -11.99 13.99 22.55
C VAL A 304 -12.47 14.19 21.11
N TYR A 305 -12.73 13.10 20.39
CA TYR A 305 -13.19 13.16 19.00
C TYR A 305 -14.70 13.34 18.96
N SER A 306 -15.17 14.34 18.22
CA SER A 306 -16.59 14.48 17.89
C SER A 306 -17.01 13.46 16.82
N GLN A 307 -18.31 13.20 16.67
CA GLN A 307 -18.82 12.36 15.58
C GLN A 307 -18.42 12.92 14.20
N GLN A 308 -18.47 14.25 14.03
CA GLN A 308 -18.05 14.91 12.79
C GLN A 308 -16.57 14.64 12.44
N GLN A 309 -15.67 14.71 13.44
CA GLN A 309 -14.25 14.40 13.21
C GLN A 309 -14.04 12.93 12.87
N LEU A 310 -14.82 12.02 13.45
CA LEU A 310 -14.79 10.60 13.10
C LEU A 310 -15.30 10.36 11.67
N ASP A 311 -16.34 11.07 11.25
CA ASP A 311 -16.90 11.04 9.90
C ASP A 311 -15.86 11.54 8.87
N GLU A 312 -15.13 12.61 9.17
CA GLU A 312 -14.02 13.10 8.34
C GLU A 312 -12.89 12.07 8.21
N ILE A 313 -12.50 11.42 9.31
CA ILE A 313 -11.49 10.36 9.31
C ILE A 313 -11.96 9.17 8.45
N ALA A 314 -13.22 8.76 8.61
CA ALA A 314 -13.82 7.68 7.83
C ALA A 314 -13.82 8.04 6.34
N MET A 315 -14.22 9.26 5.98
CA MET A 315 -14.21 9.73 4.60
C MET A 315 -12.80 9.76 3.99
N GLN A 316 -11.78 10.20 4.75
CA GLN A 316 -10.39 10.13 4.31
C GLN A 316 -9.89 8.69 4.07
N LEU A 317 -10.45 7.69 4.73
CA LEU A 317 -10.17 6.27 4.50
C LEU A 317 -10.98 5.70 3.33
N ASN A 318 -12.23 6.13 3.19
CA ASN A 318 -13.17 5.71 2.14
C ASN A 318 -12.84 6.32 0.77
N ALA A 319 -12.13 7.45 0.72
CA ALA A 319 -11.63 8.04 -0.53
C ALA A 319 -10.32 7.38 -1.03
N ARG A 320 -9.72 6.47 -0.25
CA ARG A 320 -8.46 5.82 -0.65
C ARG A 320 -8.72 4.63 -1.55
N ILE A 321 -8.00 4.57 -2.66
CA ILE A 321 -7.99 3.43 -3.56
C ILE A 321 -7.62 2.13 -2.83
N ARG A 322 -8.36 1.06 -3.13
CA ARG A 322 -8.11 -0.31 -2.64
C ARG A 322 -7.79 -1.23 -3.81
N LYS A 323 -6.66 -1.93 -3.72
CA LYS A 323 -6.27 -2.94 -4.73
C LYS A 323 -7.31 -4.06 -4.85
N SER A 324 -7.91 -4.46 -3.73
CA SER A 324 -8.96 -5.49 -3.67
C SER A 324 -10.26 -5.09 -4.39
N LEU A 325 -10.48 -3.79 -4.62
CA LEU A 325 -11.67 -3.25 -5.28
C LEU A 325 -11.37 -2.80 -6.73
N GLY A 326 -10.40 -3.45 -7.38
CA GLY A 326 -10.02 -3.09 -8.76
C GLY A 326 -9.49 -1.67 -8.91
N ASN A 327 -8.81 -1.14 -7.88
CA ASN A 327 -8.29 0.23 -7.81
C ASN A 327 -9.36 1.34 -7.70
N LYS A 328 -10.56 1.00 -7.24
CA LYS A 328 -11.58 1.96 -6.80
C LYS A 328 -11.49 2.26 -5.31
N ALA A 329 -12.00 3.40 -4.89
CA ALA A 329 -12.13 3.78 -3.49
C ALA A 329 -13.51 3.31 -2.94
N PRO A 330 -13.62 2.91 -1.66
CA PRO A 330 -14.89 2.48 -1.06
C PRO A 330 -16.04 3.46 -1.27
N ALA A 331 -15.78 4.77 -1.15
CA ALA A 331 -16.77 5.82 -1.35
C ALA A 331 -17.38 5.80 -2.76
N GLU A 332 -16.59 5.48 -3.80
CA GLU A 332 -17.07 5.42 -5.19
C GLU A 332 -18.03 4.25 -5.44
N LEU A 333 -17.97 3.22 -4.60
CA LEU A 333 -18.75 1.99 -4.77
C LEU A 333 -19.98 1.96 -3.85
N PHE A 334 -19.88 2.59 -2.68
CA PHE A 334 -20.92 2.52 -1.67
C PHE A 334 -21.90 3.70 -1.74
N LEU A 335 -21.41 4.91 -2.01
CA LEU A 335 -22.26 6.10 -2.03
C LEU A 335 -23.08 6.16 -3.32
N PRO A 336 -24.28 6.77 -3.26
CA PRO A 336 -25.07 7.05 -4.45
C PRO A 336 -24.28 7.80 -5.53
N GLN A 337 -24.70 7.61 -6.78
CA GLN A 337 -24.06 8.26 -7.91
C GLN A 337 -24.15 9.79 -7.80
N GLY A 338 -22.99 10.46 -7.78
CA GLY A 338 -22.89 11.92 -7.67
C GLY A 338 -22.46 12.42 -6.28
N ASP A 339 -22.60 11.60 -5.24
CA ASP A 339 -22.31 12.02 -3.86
C ASP A 339 -20.81 12.05 -3.53
N PHE A 340 -20.00 11.38 -4.36
CA PHE A 340 -18.55 11.38 -4.24
C PHE A 340 -17.86 11.55 -5.59
N ASP A 341 -17.12 12.65 -5.73
CA ASP A 341 -16.19 12.87 -6.84
C ASP A 341 -14.75 12.62 -6.37
N PHE A 342 -14.18 11.52 -6.87
CA PHE A 342 -12.81 11.12 -6.59
C PHE A 342 -11.78 12.19 -7.00
N VAL A 343 -11.92 12.77 -8.19
CA VAL A 343 -10.98 13.75 -8.71
C VAL A 343 -11.05 15.02 -7.88
N HIS A 344 -12.27 15.51 -7.63
CA HIS A 344 -12.48 16.70 -6.81
C HIS A 344 -11.88 16.55 -5.40
N PHE A 345 -12.10 15.39 -4.74
CA PHE A 345 -11.58 15.11 -3.40
C PHE A 345 -10.04 15.12 -3.32
N TRP A 346 -9.37 14.66 -4.39
CA TRP A 346 -7.91 14.61 -4.43
C TRP A 346 -7.26 15.89 -4.97
N GLN A 347 -7.98 16.69 -5.77
CA GLN A 347 -7.52 17.99 -6.27
C GLN A 347 -7.64 19.12 -5.25
N ASN A 348 -8.62 19.06 -4.33
CA ASN A 348 -8.89 20.12 -3.36
C ASN A 348 -8.52 19.68 -1.93
N PRO A 349 -7.23 19.52 -1.62
CA PRO A 349 -6.79 18.99 -0.32
C PRO A 349 -7.21 19.86 0.87
N ASP A 350 -7.43 21.16 0.67
CA ASP A 350 -7.74 22.13 1.73
C ASP A 350 -9.25 22.43 1.89
N LYS A 351 -10.12 21.86 1.03
CA LYS A 351 -11.56 22.19 0.98
C LYS A 351 -12.50 21.00 1.12
N VAL A 352 -12.07 19.92 1.79
CA VAL A 352 -13.01 18.81 2.07
C VAL A 352 -13.93 19.21 3.22
N LYS A 353 -15.01 19.94 2.91
CA LYS A 353 -16.25 19.90 3.70
C LYS A 353 -17.02 18.65 3.29
N ASN A 354 -17.56 17.94 4.28
CA ASN A 354 -18.25 16.66 4.11
C ASN A 354 -19.40 16.78 3.10
N VAL A 355 -19.27 16.17 1.92
CA VAL A 355 -20.37 16.15 0.93
C VAL A 355 -21.36 15.02 1.21
N ALA A 356 -20.96 13.96 1.91
CA ALA A 356 -21.71 12.69 1.93
C ALA A 356 -22.33 12.29 3.28
N LEU A 357 -22.21 13.12 4.34
CA LEU A 357 -22.69 12.76 5.69
C LEU A 357 -23.48 13.89 6.37
N GLU A 358 -23.77 14.98 5.63
CA GLU A 358 -24.71 16.02 6.04
C GLU A 358 -26.08 15.75 5.42
N SER A 359 -26.77 14.73 5.92
CA SER A 359 -28.21 14.54 5.73
C SER A 359 -28.75 13.60 6.81
#